data_AF-A0A1N6VZ03-F1
#
_entry.id   AF-A0A1N6VZ03-F1
#
_cell.length_a   1.000
_cell.length_b   1.000
_cell.length_c   1.000
_cell.angle_alpha   90.00
_cell.angle_beta   90.00
_cell.angle_gamma   90.00
#
_symmetry.space_group_name_H-M   'P 1'
#
loop_
_entity.id
_entity.type
_entity.pdbx_description
1 polymer ?
#
loop_
_entity_poly.entity_id
_entity_poly.type
_entity_poly.pdbx_seq_one_letter_code
_entity_poly.pdbx_strand_id
1 'polypeptide(L)'
;MKRVSNHEDSVLKMLREDQDFAIEYLSAALEEIDEEGGEAVFLQAVRRIIEARLGFTELARTTGLSRTNLYRQFDTGGNPGLHTLRTVLSALGIGLSQLVGHSQTA
;
A
#
# COMPACT_ATOMS: atom_id res chain seq x y z
N MET A 1 -8.88 5.54 -29.02
CA MET A 1 -8.96 4.97 -27.65
C MET A 1 -7.82 5.56 -26.82
N LYS A 2 -8.09 6.57 -25.97
CA LYS A 2 -7.14 7.22 -25.03
C LYS A 2 -7.94 7.83 -23.86
N ARG A 3 -8.57 6.98 -23.05
CA ARG A 3 -9.33 7.45 -21.86
C ARG A 3 -8.97 6.72 -20.57
N VAL A 4 -8.40 5.52 -20.64
CA VAL A 4 -8.02 4.74 -19.44
C VAL A 4 -6.66 5.18 -18.87
N SER A 5 -5.65 5.46 -19.71
CA SER A 5 -4.32 5.86 -19.22
C SER A 5 -4.34 7.13 -18.36
N ASN A 6 -5.15 8.13 -18.72
CA ASN A 6 -5.23 9.37 -17.95
C ASN A 6 -5.76 9.18 -16.52
N HIS A 7 -6.64 8.20 -16.28
CA HIS A 7 -7.22 8.01 -14.95
C HIS A 7 -6.25 7.28 -14.03
N GLU A 8 -5.64 6.19 -14.50
CA GLU A 8 -4.63 5.44 -13.73
C GLU A 8 -3.39 6.30 -13.44
N ASP A 9 -2.92 7.06 -14.44
CA ASP A 9 -1.79 7.99 -14.25
C ASP A 9 -2.14 9.10 -13.23
N SER A 10 -3.39 9.55 -13.20
CA SER A 10 -3.86 10.53 -12.22
C SER A 10 -3.90 9.95 -10.80
N VAL A 11 -4.41 8.73 -10.63
CA VAL A 11 -4.43 8.05 -9.34
C VAL A 11 -3.01 7.81 -8.82
N LEU A 12 -2.11 7.31 -9.67
CA LEU A 12 -0.70 7.10 -9.30
C LEU A 12 -0.01 8.41 -8.91
N LYS A 13 -0.32 9.51 -9.61
CA LYS A 13 0.17 10.84 -9.25
C LYS A 13 -0.34 11.26 -7.86
N MET A 14 -1.64 11.10 -7.59
CA MET A 14 -2.21 11.42 -6.28
C MET A 14 -1.61 10.56 -5.17
N LEU A 15 -1.46 9.24 -5.38
CA LEU A 15 -0.80 8.36 -4.40
C LEU A 15 0.64 8.80 -4.09
N ARG A 16 1.35 9.37 -5.07
CA ARG A 16 2.70 9.89 -4.89
C ARG A 16 2.74 11.21 -4.12
N GLU A 17 1.86 12.14 -4.46
CA GLU A 17 1.94 13.54 -4.04
C GLU A 17 1.09 13.88 -2.80
N ASP A 18 0.01 13.12 -2.56
CA ASP A 18 -0.96 13.39 -1.50
C ASP A 18 -0.89 12.29 -0.43
N GLN A 19 -0.55 12.70 0.80
CA GLN A 19 -0.45 11.78 1.93
C GLN A 19 -1.81 11.28 2.38
N ASP A 20 -2.80 12.17 2.47
CA ASP A 20 -4.12 11.85 2.99
C ASP A 20 -4.86 10.93 2.01
N PHE A 21 -4.73 11.19 0.71
CA PHE A 21 -5.30 10.31 -0.32
C PHE A 21 -4.73 8.89 -0.27
N ALA A 22 -3.43 8.72 0.00
CA ALA A 22 -2.86 7.38 0.11
C ALA A 22 -3.30 6.64 1.38
N ILE A 23 -3.55 7.37 2.47
CA ILE A 23 -4.13 6.80 3.70
C ILE A 23 -5.56 6.37 3.41
N GLU A 24 -6.39 7.24 2.82
CA GLU A 24 -7.77 6.92 2.44
C GLU A 24 -7.84 5.72 1.49
N TYR A 25 -6.96 5.67 0.50
CA TYR A 25 -6.85 4.56 -0.45
C TYR A 25 -6.55 3.22 0.24
N LEU A 26 -5.64 3.22 1.23
CA LEU A 26 -5.34 2.01 2.01
C LEU A 26 -6.44 1.66 3.01
N SER A 27 -7.07 2.65 3.63
CA SER A 27 -8.19 2.45 4.54
C SER A 27 -9.37 1.81 3.82
N ALA A 28 -9.74 2.30 2.64
CA ALA A 28 -10.79 1.70 1.82
C ALA A 28 -10.48 0.23 1.47
N ALA A 29 -9.22 -0.06 1.08
CA ALA A 29 -8.82 -1.44 0.82
C ALA A 29 -8.78 -2.33 2.09
N LEU A 30 -8.58 -1.72 3.26
CA LEU A 30 -8.59 -2.41 4.56
C LEU A 30 -10.02 -2.68 5.06
N GLU A 31 -11.00 -1.85 4.72
CA GLU A 31 -12.41 -2.07 5.06
C GLU A 31 -12.96 -3.36 4.45
N GLU A 32 -12.49 -3.73 3.26
CA GLU A 32 -12.88 -4.96 2.56
C GLU A 32 -12.04 -6.19 2.98
N ILE A 33 -11.13 -6.08 3.96
CA ILE A 33 -10.14 -7.13 4.23
C ILE A 33 -10.75 -8.47 4.66
N ASP A 34 -11.91 -8.44 5.32
CA ASP A 34 -12.64 -9.62 5.80
C ASP A 34 -13.49 -10.29 4.69
N GLU A 35 -13.59 -9.68 3.51
CA GLU A 35 -14.28 -10.24 2.36
C GLU A 35 -13.42 -11.26 1.60
N GLU A 36 -14.04 -12.05 0.73
CA GLU A 36 -13.31 -13.01 -0.10
C GLU A 36 -12.32 -12.29 -1.02
N GLY A 37 -11.02 -12.49 -0.78
CA GLY A 37 -9.95 -11.83 -1.53
C GLY A 37 -9.56 -10.45 -1.01
N GLY A 38 -10.16 -9.98 0.08
CA GLY A 38 -9.86 -8.69 0.71
C GLY A 38 -8.39 -8.49 1.06
N GLU A 39 -7.75 -9.50 1.65
CA GLU A 39 -6.29 -9.48 1.92
C GLU A 39 -5.47 -9.21 0.66
N ALA A 40 -5.83 -9.83 -0.47
CA ALA A 40 -5.13 -9.64 -1.73
C ALA A 40 -5.34 -8.23 -2.28
N VAL A 41 -6.55 -7.68 -2.17
CA VAL A 41 -6.88 -6.29 -2.56
C VAL A 41 -6.04 -5.31 -1.74
N PHE A 42 -5.99 -5.50 -0.42
CA PHE A 42 -5.17 -4.68 0.48
C PHE A 42 -3.69 -4.73 0.12
N LEU A 43 -3.11 -5.92 -0.10
CA LEU A 43 -1.70 -6.05 -0.48
C LEU A 43 -1.39 -5.43 -1.84
N GLN A 44 -2.32 -5.51 -2.80
CA GLN A 44 -2.18 -4.82 -4.09
C GLN A 44 -2.23 -3.29 -3.92
N ALA A 45 -3.06 -2.78 -3.00
CA ALA A 45 -3.11 -1.36 -2.69
C ALA A 45 -1.77 -0.87 -2.08
N VAL A 46 -1.20 -1.63 -1.13
CA VAL A 46 0.13 -1.37 -0.57
C VAL A 46 1.19 -1.37 -1.68
N ARG A 47 1.17 -2.37 -2.57
CA ARG A 47 2.10 -2.45 -3.70
C ARG A 47 2.01 -1.22 -4.61
N ARG A 48 0.81 -0.74 -4.94
CA ARG A 48 0.64 0.47 -5.77
C ARG A 48 1.29 1.70 -5.13
N ILE A 49 1.17 1.85 -3.81
CA ILE A 49 1.81 2.97 -3.10
C ILE A 49 3.34 2.81 -3.07
N ILE A 50 3.84 1.57 -2.90
CA ILE A 50 5.29 1.30 -3.04
C ILE A 50 5.77 1.80 -4.41
N GLU A 51 5.09 1.40 -5.49
CA GLU A 51 5.47 1.76 -6.86
C GLU A 51 5.34 3.27 -7.13
N ALA A 52 4.30 3.91 -6.59
CA ALA A 52 4.06 5.34 -6.79
C ALA A 52 5.07 6.22 -6.05
N ARG A 53 5.42 5.91 -4.80
CA ARG A 53 6.20 6.80 -3.92
C ARG A 53 7.70 6.58 -3.94
N LEU A 54 8.13 5.33 -3.79
CA LEU A 54 9.52 5.01 -3.45
C LEU A 54 10.14 4.04 -4.47
N GLY A 55 9.36 3.08 -4.94
CA GLY A 55 9.81 1.95 -5.72
C GLY A 55 10.51 0.89 -4.86
N PHE A 56 10.49 -0.36 -5.33
CA PHE A 56 11.06 -1.50 -4.60
C PHE A 56 12.58 -1.41 -4.38
N THR A 57 13.32 -0.72 -5.25
CA THR A 57 14.77 -0.54 -5.10
C THR A 57 15.10 0.34 -3.90
N GLU A 58 14.49 1.52 -3.82
CA GLU A 58 14.73 2.42 -2.67
C GLU A 58 14.07 1.88 -1.40
N LEU A 59 12.93 1.19 -1.50
CA LEU A 59 12.32 0.51 -0.35
C LEU A 59 13.26 -0.53 0.27
N ALA A 60 13.90 -1.37 -0.57
CA ALA A 60 14.88 -2.33 -0.11
C ALA A 60 16.06 -1.66 0.60
N ARG A 61 16.57 -0.54 0.03
CA ARG A 61 17.66 0.25 0.63
C ARG A 61 17.26 0.85 1.98
N THR A 62 16.06 1.41 2.09
CA THR A 62 15.56 2.07 3.32
C THR A 62 15.24 1.08 4.43
N THR A 63 14.67 -0.08 4.09
CA THR A 63 14.22 -1.08 5.07
C THR A 63 15.27 -2.11 5.43
N GLY A 64 16.32 -2.26 4.61
CA GLY A 64 17.29 -3.35 4.71
C GLY A 64 16.75 -4.72 4.27
N LEU A 65 15.52 -4.78 3.76
CA LEU A 65 14.91 -6.01 3.25
C LEU A 65 15.38 -6.31 1.83
N SER A 66 15.48 -7.59 1.46
CA SER A 66 15.88 -7.94 0.10
C SER A 66 14.80 -7.57 -0.91
N ARG A 67 15.19 -6.96 -2.02
CA ARG A 67 14.26 -6.56 -3.10
C ARG A 67 13.46 -7.76 -3.63
N THR A 68 14.11 -8.92 -3.79
CA THR A 68 13.45 -10.15 -4.23
C THR A 68 12.40 -10.63 -3.22
N ASN A 69 12.66 -10.51 -1.91
CA ASN A 69 11.68 -10.87 -0.90
C ASN A 69 10.52 -9.88 -0.86
N LEU A 70 10.80 -8.58 -0.97
CA LEU A 70 9.75 -7.56 -1.07
C LEU A 70 8.83 -7.82 -2.26
N TYR A 71 9.36 -8.10 -3.45
CA TYR A 71 8.51 -8.46 -4.58
C TYR A 71 7.66 -9.68 -4.26
N ARG A 72 8.25 -10.78 -3.77
CA ARG A 72 7.50 -12.01 -3.44
C ARG A 72 6.40 -11.77 -2.41
N GLN A 73 6.65 -10.95 -1.39
CA GLN A 73 5.72 -10.72 -0.30
C GLN A 73 4.55 -9.81 -0.67
N PHE A 74 4.73 -8.89 -1.61
CA PHE A 74 3.69 -7.94 -2.04
C PHE A 74 3.15 -8.22 -3.45
N ASP A 75 3.46 -9.37 -4.04
CA ASP A 75 2.87 -9.83 -5.30
C ASP A 75 1.56 -10.61 -5.03
N THR A 76 0.89 -11.02 -6.10
CA THR A 76 -0.33 -11.82 -6.05
C THR A 76 -0.10 -13.12 -5.29
N GLY A 77 -0.87 -13.35 -4.22
CA GLY A 77 -0.71 -14.52 -3.34
C GLY A 77 0.49 -14.45 -2.40
N GLY A 78 1.15 -13.28 -2.31
CA GLY A 78 2.14 -12.99 -1.28
C GLY A 78 1.51 -12.92 0.11
N ASN A 79 2.32 -13.13 1.15
CA ASN A 79 1.88 -13.04 2.54
C ASN A 79 3.01 -12.40 3.37
N PRO A 80 3.07 -11.06 3.45
CA PRO A 80 4.02 -10.39 4.32
C PRO A 80 3.60 -10.60 5.76
N GLY A 81 4.52 -11.11 6.60
CA GLY A 81 4.29 -11.11 8.04
C GLY A 81 4.09 -9.69 8.58
N LEU A 82 3.39 -9.55 9.70
CA LEU A 82 3.04 -8.26 10.30
C LEU A 82 4.24 -7.31 10.47
N HIS A 83 5.41 -7.85 10.87
CA HIS A 83 6.63 -7.05 10.99
C HIS A 83 7.04 -6.43 9.64
N THR A 84 7.05 -7.21 8.57
CA THR A 84 7.39 -6.73 7.22
C THR A 84 6.38 -5.71 6.74
N LEU A 85 5.08 -5.99 6.88
CA LEU A 85 4.02 -5.05 6.50
C LEU A 85 4.20 -3.70 7.21
N ARG A 86 4.37 -3.72 8.54
CA ARG A 86 4.57 -2.50 9.34
C ARG A 86 5.85 -1.75 8.94
N THR A 87 6.95 -2.46 8.71
CA THR A 87 8.22 -1.86 8.28
C THR A 87 8.09 -1.18 6.92
N VAL A 88 7.37 -1.81 5.97
CA VAL A 88 7.12 -1.23 4.65
C VAL A 88 6.21 -0.01 4.73
N LEU A 89 5.07 -0.09 5.43
CA LEU A 89 4.18 1.05 5.62
C LEU A 89 4.90 2.22 6.29
N SER A 90 5.70 1.96 7.31
CA SER A 90 6.50 2.98 7.99
C SER A 90 7.51 3.64 7.05
N ALA A 91 8.14 2.89 6.14
CA ALA A 91 9.05 3.44 5.13
C ALA A 91 8.33 4.30 4.08
N LEU A 92 7.01 4.12 3.92
CA LEU A 92 6.13 4.95 3.09
C LEU A 92 5.54 6.15 3.85
N GLY A 93 5.89 6.33 5.13
CA GLY A 93 5.38 7.39 6.00
C GLY A 93 3.99 7.12 6.57
N ILE A 94 3.48 5.89 6.48
CA ILE A 94 2.13 5.51 6.88
C ILE A 94 2.19 4.57 8.08
N GLY A 95 1.53 4.95 9.17
CA GLY A 95 1.32 4.08 10.33
C GLY A 95 0.13 3.16 10.10
N LEU A 96 0.28 1.86 10.41
CA LEU A 96 -0.83 0.91 10.33
C LEU A 96 -2.05 1.34 11.17
N SER A 97 -1.82 1.99 12.32
CA SER A 97 -2.87 2.54 13.17
C SER A 97 -3.62 3.73 12.56
N GLN A 98 -3.04 4.41 11.55
CA GLN A 98 -3.73 5.51 10.85
C GLN A 98 -4.76 4.98 9.85
N LEU A 99 -4.63 3.72 9.43
CA LEU A 99 -5.54 3.10 8.47
C LEU A 99 -6.88 2.73 9.10
N VAL A 100 -6.89 2.53 10.42
CA VAL A 100 -8.11 2.28 11.19
C VAL A 100 -8.63 3.60 11.74
N GLY A 101 -9.78 4.04 11.24
CA GLY A 101 -10.49 5.17 11.81
C GLY A 101 -10.76 4.88 13.29
N HIS A 102 -10.24 5.71 14.18
CA HIS A 102 -10.60 5.65 15.59
C HIS A 102 -11.99 6.26 15.72
N SER A 103 -13.01 5.52 15.30
CA SER A 103 -14.39 5.81 15.68
C SER A 103 -14.42 5.69 17.20
N GLN A 104 -14.24 6.82 17.89
CA GLN A 104 -14.68 6.95 19.27
C GLN A 104 -16.17 6.65 19.24
N THR A 105 -16.51 5.42 19.60
CA THR A 105 -17.86 5.05 19.99
C THR A 105 -18.21 5.92 21.19
N ALA A 106 -18.93 7.01 20.92
CA ALA A 106 -19.64 7.79 21.92
C ALA A 106 -20.95 7.09 22.28
#